data_AF-A0A7C5PRY0-F1
#
_entry.id   AF-A0A7C5PRY0-F1
#
_cell.length_a   1.000
_cell.length_b   1.000
_cell.length_c   1.000
_cell.angle_alpha   90.00
_cell.angle_beta   90.00
_cell.angle_gamma   90.00
#
_symmetry.space_group_name_H-M   'P 1'
#
loop_
_entity.id
_entity.type
_entity.pdbx_description
1 polymer ?
#
loop_
_entity_poly.entity_id
_entity_poly.type
_entity_poly.pdbx_seq_one_letter_code
_entity_poly.pdbx_strand_id
1 'polypeptide(L)'
;MLVSRPVLAVDLPVVLLEHMDDEVLALSIEESELEHGPVWAPGQGNVPLGTDKLIDILNQWALKAYPQYQAIRIREIILKPIESPTYGTHWHYLVAFRGLPRAEGQVRQQEGRLHMVAVLFNGKVIPGVIEPRP
;
A
#
# COMPACT_ATOMS: atom_id res chain seq x y z
N MET A 1 35.82 -16.17 -28.53
CA MET A 1 34.54 -16.66 -27.96
C MET A 1 34.26 -15.83 -26.72
N LEU A 2 33.39 -14.83 -26.80
CA LEU A 2 33.01 -14.00 -25.65
C LEU A 2 31.95 -14.76 -24.85
N VAL A 3 32.33 -15.22 -23.65
CA VAL A 3 31.40 -15.86 -22.72
C VAL A 3 30.66 -14.73 -22.00
N SER A 4 29.44 -14.42 -22.46
CA SER A 4 28.54 -13.51 -21.74
C SER A 4 28.16 -14.18 -20.42
N ARG A 5 28.61 -13.61 -19.29
CA ARG A 5 28.12 -14.03 -17.98
C ARG A 5 26.70 -13.50 -17.83
N PRO A 6 25.71 -14.32 -17.43
CA PRO A 6 24.42 -13.79 -17.05
C PRO A 6 24.65 -12.92 -15.80
N VAL A 7 24.43 -11.62 -15.95
CA VAL A 7 24.26 -10.73 -14.80
C VAL A 7 22.93 -11.17 -14.18
N LEU A 8 22.99 -11.76 -12.99
CA LEU A 8 21.80 -11.90 -12.14
C LEU A 8 21.33 -10.48 -11.83
N ALA A 9 20.30 -10.02 -12.54
CA ALA A 9 19.54 -8.87 -12.12
C ALA A 9 18.84 -9.27 -10.82
N VAL A 10 19.39 -8.85 -9.69
CA VAL A 10 18.77 -9.05 -8.39
C VAL A 10 17.68 -7.99 -8.28
N ASP A 11 16.42 -8.38 -8.44
CA ASP A 11 15.25 -7.54 -8.14
C ASP A 11 15.20 -7.39 -6.61
N LEU A 12 15.75 -6.30 -6.10
CA LEU A 12 15.76 -5.98 -4.67
C LEU A 12 14.55 -5.11 -4.36
N PRO A 13 13.70 -5.48 -3.39
CA PRO A 13 12.53 -4.68 -3.09
C PRO A 13 12.92 -3.30 -2.57
N VAL A 14 12.15 -2.29 -2.96
CA VAL A 14 12.16 -1.00 -2.31
C VAL A 14 11.46 -1.15 -0.97
N VAL A 15 12.23 -0.97 0.12
CA VAL A 15 11.69 -0.96 1.48
C VAL A 15 11.43 0.48 1.89
N LEU A 16 10.17 0.80 2.15
CA LEU A 16 9.75 2.10 2.66
C LEU A 16 9.44 1.97 4.15
N LEU A 17 10.04 2.84 4.96
CA LEU A 17 9.69 3.01 6.36
C LEU A 17 8.79 4.24 6.49
N GLU A 18 7.52 4.01 6.80
CA GLU A 18 6.54 5.06 6.96
C GLU A 18 6.19 5.23 8.43
N HIS A 19 6.12 6.48 8.85
CA HIS A 19 5.70 6.87 10.19
C HIS A 19 4.28 7.41 10.13
N MET A 20 3.40 6.83 10.95
CA MET A 20 2.05 7.33 11.10
C MET A 20 1.60 7.18 12.55
N ASP A 21 1.31 8.32 13.17
CA ASP A 21 1.26 8.47 14.63
C ASP A 21 2.55 7.92 15.30
N ASP A 22 2.39 6.97 16.23
CA ASP A 22 3.47 6.33 16.98
C ASP A 22 3.82 4.93 16.44
N GLU A 23 3.38 4.57 15.24
CA GLU A 23 3.68 3.29 14.58
C GLU A 23 4.66 3.48 13.42
N VAL A 24 5.59 2.53 13.29
CA VAL A 24 6.51 2.42 12.14
C VAL A 24 6.02 1.27 11.27
N LEU A 25 5.87 1.55 9.99
CA LEU A 25 5.42 0.60 8.99
C LEU A 25 6.57 0.30 8.03
N ALA A 26 6.87 -0.99 7.85
CA ALA A 26 7.71 -1.44 6.75
C ALA A 26 6.81 -1.88 5.58
N LEU A 27 6.99 -1.24 4.43
CA LEU A 27 6.41 -1.65 3.16
C LEU A 27 7.53 -2.21 2.28
N SER A 28 7.34 -3.42 1.77
CA SER A 28 8.27 -4.04 0.82
C SER A 28 7.60 -4.09 -0.55
N ILE A 29 8.12 -3.34 -1.50
CA ILE A 29 7.58 -3.21 -2.86
C ILE A 29 8.61 -3.80 -3.81
N GLU A 30 8.27 -4.87 -4.54
CA GLU A 30 9.18 -5.43 -5.54
C GLU A 30 9.28 -4.45 -6.73
N GLU A 31 10.48 -4.26 -7.31
CA GLU A 31 10.59 -3.23 -8.35
C GLU A 31 9.79 -3.58 -9.61
N SER A 32 9.62 -4.88 -9.89
CA SER A 32 8.72 -5.38 -10.93
C SER A 32 7.25 -4.94 -10.76
N GLU A 33 6.83 -4.56 -9.54
CA GLU A 33 5.50 -4.00 -9.29
C GLU A 33 5.37 -2.56 -9.79
N LEU A 34 6.50 -1.86 -9.94
CA LEU A 34 6.61 -0.49 -10.44
C LEU A 34 6.77 -0.44 -11.96
N GLU A 35 7.38 -1.45 -12.58
CA GLU A 35 7.67 -1.51 -14.03
C GLU A 35 6.45 -1.16 -14.91
N HIS A 36 5.26 -1.63 -14.51
CA HIS A 36 4.02 -1.45 -15.27
C HIS A 36 3.10 -0.37 -14.66
N GLY A 37 3.61 0.41 -13.71
CA GLY A 37 2.89 1.50 -13.08
C GLY A 37 2.79 2.72 -13.98
N PRO A 38 1.67 3.47 -13.95
CA PRO A 38 1.62 4.76 -14.63
C PRO A 38 2.56 5.75 -13.93
N VAL A 39 3.45 6.36 -14.72
CA VAL A 39 4.31 7.45 -14.24
C VAL A 39 3.47 8.72 -14.13
N TRP A 40 3.36 9.26 -12.91
CA TRP A 40 2.60 10.47 -12.62
C TRP A 40 3.19 11.16 -11.39
N ALA A 41 3.07 12.48 -11.32
CA ALA A 41 3.43 13.28 -10.15
C ALA A 41 2.38 14.36 -9.85
N PRO A 42 2.28 14.86 -8.60
CA PRO A 42 1.42 15.99 -8.26
C PRO A 42 1.59 17.16 -9.23
N GLY A 43 0.47 17.66 -9.75
CA GLY A 43 0.46 18.73 -10.74
C GLY A 43 0.57 18.28 -12.20
N GLN A 44 0.76 16.98 -12.47
CA GLN A 44 0.78 16.44 -13.84
C GLN A 44 -0.58 15.86 -14.26
N GLY A 45 -1.50 16.72 -14.67
CA GLY A 45 -2.81 16.26 -15.16
C GLY A 45 -3.59 15.43 -14.12
N ASN A 46 -4.44 14.53 -14.60
CA ASN A 46 -5.30 13.73 -13.73
C ASN A 46 -4.54 12.56 -13.10
N VAL A 47 -4.82 12.29 -11.83
CA VAL A 47 -4.25 11.13 -11.12
C VAL A 47 -4.71 9.83 -11.78
N PRO A 48 -3.81 8.86 -12.05
CA PRO A 48 -4.18 7.63 -12.77
C PRO A 48 -5.19 6.76 -12.01
N LEU A 49 -5.19 6.85 -10.69
CA LEU A 49 -6.14 6.18 -9.80
C LEU A 49 -6.85 7.22 -8.93
N GLY A 50 -8.11 7.50 -9.23
CA GLY A 50 -8.96 8.37 -8.41
C GLY A 50 -9.25 7.80 -7.02
N THR A 51 -9.56 8.68 -6.07
CA THR A 51 -9.83 8.30 -4.67
C THR A 51 -11.08 7.43 -4.53
N ASP A 52 -12.08 7.61 -5.38
CA ASP A 52 -13.28 6.77 -5.46
C ASP A 52 -12.92 5.30 -5.77
N LYS A 53 -12.14 5.09 -6.84
CA LYS A 53 -11.69 3.76 -7.25
C LYS A 53 -10.70 3.15 -6.26
N LEU A 54 -9.87 3.97 -5.63
CA LEU A 54 -9.01 3.57 -4.50
C LEU A 54 -9.84 2.99 -3.34
N ILE A 55 -10.91 3.68 -2.94
CA ILE A 55 -11.78 3.25 -1.84
C ILE A 55 -12.44 1.90 -2.18
N ASP A 56 -12.90 1.72 -3.43
CA ASP A 56 -13.50 0.46 -3.88
C ASP A 56 -12.49 -0.70 -3.85
N ILE A 57 -11.30 -0.50 -4.39
CA ILE A 57 -10.21 -1.48 -4.38
C ILE A 57 -9.87 -1.88 -2.93
N LEU A 58 -9.72 -0.87 -2.06
CA LEU A 58 -9.35 -1.11 -0.67
C LEU A 58 -10.44 -1.85 0.09
N ASN A 59 -11.71 -1.51 -0.09
CA ASN A 59 -12.83 -2.23 0.52
C ASN A 59 -12.83 -3.70 0.10
N GLN A 60 -12.74 -3.97 -1.21
CA GLN A 60 -12.74 -5.35 -1.72
C GLN A 60 -11.56 -6.15 -1.20
N TRP A 61 -10.36 -5.56 -1.23
CA TRP A 61 -9.14 -6.20 -0.73
C TRP A 61 -9.23 -6.47 0.77
N ALA A 62 -9.63 -5.48 1.57
CA ALA A 62 -9.64 -5.59 3.03
C ALA A 62 -10.67 -6.60 3.53
N LEU A 63 -11.87 -6.66 2.93
CA LEU A 63 -12.89 -7.64 3.30
C LEU A 63 -12.48 -9.07 2.94
N LYS A 64 -11.65 -9.24 1.89
CA LYS A 64 -11.06 -10.54 1.54
C LYS A 64 -9.91 -10.92 2.47
N ALA A 65 -9.04 -9.97 2.81
CA ALA A 65 -7.88 -10.18 3.67
C ALA A 65 -8.26 -10.40 5.14
N TYR A 66 -9.35 -9.77 5.59
CA TYR A 66 -9.83 -9.81 6.96
C TYR A 66 -11.31 -10.22 7.01
N PRO A 67 -11.63 -11.53 6.90
CA PRO A 67 -13.01 -12.01 6.83
C PRO A 67 -13.89 -11.68 8.04
N GLN A 68 -13.27 -11.32 9.18
CA GLN A 68 -13.95 -10.87 10.39
C GLN A 68 -14.55 -9.46 10.27
N TYR A 69 -14.11 -8.67 9.28
CA TYR A 69 -14.64 -7.34 9.04
C TYR A 69 -15.87 -7.40 8.14
N GLN A 70 -16.87 -6.58 8.48
CA GLN A 70 -18.05 -6.37 7.63
C GLN A 70 -17.92 -5.10 6.76
N ALA A 71 -17.08 -4.17 7.21
CA ALA A 71 -16.75 -2.94 6.52
C ALA A 71 -15.39 -2.43 7.03
N ILE A 72 -14.80 -1.48 6.34
CA ILE A 72 -13.64 -0.73 6.82
C ILE A 72 -13.99 0.75 6.96
N ARG A 73 -13.29 1.43 7.86
CA ARG A 73 -13.31 2.88 7.99
C ARG A 73 -11.92 3.40 7.65
N ILE A 74 -11.83 4.15 6.55
CA ILE A 74 -10.58 4.84 6.18
C ILE A 74 -10.40 6.01 7.14
N ARG A 75 -9.21 6.10 7.73
CA ARG A 75 -8.82 7.17 8.63
C ARG A 75 -8.05 8.25 7.88
N GLU A 76 -7.14 7.84 7.01
CA GLU A 76 -6.23 8.76 6.32
C GLU A 76 -5.79 8.17 4.98
N ILE A 77 -5.62 9.06 4.00
CA ILE A 77 -5.04 8.76 2.69
C ILE A 77 -3.96 9.82 2.45
N ILE A 78 -2.72 9.39 2.35
CA ILE A 78 -1.57 10.26 2.08
C ILE A 78 -0.99 9.86 0.74
N LEU A 79 -0.64 10.85 -0.07
CA LEU A 79 0.04 10.62 -1.32
C LEU A 79 1.56 10.72 -1.10
N LYS A 80 2.31 9.69 -1.49
CA LYS A 80 3.75 9.55 -1.19
C LYS A 80 4.56 9.13 -2.43
N PRO A 81 5.77 9.70 -2.63
CA PRO A 81 6.68 9.21 -3.65
C PRO A 81 7.34 7.89 -3.22
N ILE A 82 7.75 7.09 -4.19
CA ILE A 82 8.58 5.90 -4.08
C ILE A 82 9.78 6.15 -4.97
N GLU A 83 10.97 6.21 -4.38
CA GLU A 83 12.20 6.36 -5.14
C GLU A 83 12.76 4.96 -5.46
N SER A 84 12.60 4.51 -6.72
CA SER A 84 13.25 3.31 -7.22
C SER A 84 14.54 3.67 -7.98
N PRO A 85 15.67 3.03 -7.67
CA PRO A 85 16.90 3.17 -8.46
C PRO A 85 16.72 2.78 -9.94
N THR A 86 15.86 1.79 -10.22
CA THR A 86 15.68 1.22 -11.56
C THR A 86 14.60 1.96 -12.36
N TYR A 87 13.47 2.28 -11.74
CA TYR A 87 12.29 2.82 -12.42
C TYR A 87 12.05 4.31 -12.13
N GLY A 88 12.89 4.95 -11.32
CA GLY A 88 12.73 6.34 -10.92
C GLY A 88 11.56 6.58 -9.97
N THR A 89 11.14 7.83 -9.84
CA THR A 89 10.10 8.23 -8.89
C THR A 89 8.72 7.78 -9.33
N HIS A 90 8.11 6.92 -8.53
CA HIS A 90 6.71 6.53 -8.64
C HIS A 90 5.90 7.15 -7.50
N TRP A 91 4.58 7.17 -7.63
CA TRP A 91 3.69 7.68 -6.58
C TRP A 91 2.66 6.64 -6.19
N HIS A 92 2.30 6.63 -4.91
CA HIS A 92 1.33 5.72 -4.35
C HIS A 92 0.48 6.39 -3.28
N TYR A 93 -0.64 5.76 -2.95
CA TYR A 93 -1.41 6.11 -1.77
C TYR A 93 -0.96 5.27 -0.58
N LEU A 94 -0.54 5.91 0.49
CA LEU A 94 -0.47 5.30 1.82
C LEU A 94 -1.84 5.45 2.47
N VAL A 95 -2.48 4.33 2.82
CA VAL A 95 -3.84 4.34 3.37
C VAL A 95 -3.89 3.69 4.74
N ALA A 96 -4.46 4.43 5.68
CA ALA A 96 -4.75 3.99 7.03
C ALA A 96 -6.23 3.64 7.16
N PHE A 97 -6.55 2.46 7.67
CA PHE A 97 -7.93 2.08 7.92
C PHE A 97 -8.10 1.21 9.17
N ARG A 98 -9.32 1.15 9.68
CA ARG A 98 -9.73 0.22 10.74
C ARG A 98 -10.85 -0.66 10.26
N GLY A 99 -10.83 -1.93 10.65
CA GLY A 99 -11.93 -2.84 10.41
C GLY A 99 -13.10 -2.59 11.35
N LEU A 100 -14.32 -2.68 10.83
CA LEU A 100 -15.54 -2.75 11.62
C LEU A 100 -15.91 -4.23 11.74
N PRO A 101 -15.88 -4.84 12.94
CA PRO A 101 -16.17 -6.25 13.11
C PRO A 101 -17.63 -6.57 12.81
N ARG A 102 -17.89 -7.77 12.29
CA ARG A 102 -19.24 -8.34 12.14
C ARG A 102 -19.78 -8.64 13.54
N ALA A 103 -20.71 -7.82 14.04
CA ALA A 103 -21.19 -7.95 15.42
C ALA A 103 -22.17 -9.13 15.58
N GLU A 104 -21.83 -10.11 16.41
CA GLU A 104 -22.83 -10.86 17.18
C GLU A 104 -23.07 -10.11 18.50
N GLY A 105 -24.14 -9.32 18.56
CA GLY A 105 -24.77 -8.91 19.81
C GLY A 105 -24.07 -7.88 20.71
N GLN A 106 -22.78 -7.54 20.53
CA GLN A 106 -22.13 -6.56 21.42
C GLN A 106 -21.38 -5.43 20.70
N VAL A 107 -22.00 -4.24 20.86
CA VAL A 107 -21.44 -2.88 20.96
C VAL A 107 -20.58 -2.34 19.81
N ARG A 108 -21.19 -1.37 19.13
CA ARG A 108 -20.75 -0.50 18.03
C ARG A 108 -19.53 0.42 18.33
N GLN A 109 -18.58 0.06 19.20
CA GLN A 109 -17.54 1.01 19.63
C GLN A 109 -16.09 0.52 19.63
N GLN A 110 -15.81 -0.77 19.40
CA GLN A 110 -14.43 -1.20 19.19
C GLN A 110 -14.12 -1.19 17.69
N GLU A 111 -13.60 -0.05 17.21
CA GLU A 111 -12.88 -0.05 15.95
C GLU A 111 -11.72 -1.04 16.06
N GLY A 112 -11.55 -1.90 15.05
CA GLY A 112 -10.48 -2.88 15.02
C GLY A 112 -9.10 -2.22 15.01
N ARG A 113 -8.06 -3.05 15.08
CA ARG A 113 -6.67 -2.62 14.92
C ARG A 113 -6.51 -1.72 13.68
N LEU A 114 -5.65 -0.70 13.81
CA LEU A 114 -5.23 0.11 12.67
C LEU A 114 -4.42 -0.75 11.71
N HIS A 115 -4.78 -0.68 10.44
CA HIS A 115 -4.04 -1.29 9.33
C HIS A 115 -3.54 -0.19 8.42
N MET A 116 -2.38 -0.44 7.81
CA MET A 116 -1.79 0.45 6.83
C MET A 116 -1.39 -0.34 5.60
N VAL A 117 -1.64 0.23 4.42
CA VAL A 117 -1.30 -0.36 3.13
C VAL A 117 -0.81 0.70 2.17
N ALA A 118 0.09 0.32 1.28
CA ALA A 118 0.34 1.09 0.07
C ALA A 118 -0.61 0.62 -1.04
N VAL A 119 -1.17 1.56 -1.80
CA VAL A 119 -1.93 1.27 -3.02
C VAL A 119 -1.24 1.98 -4.18
N LEU A 120 -0.63 1.19 -5.06
CA LEU A 120 0.01 1.67 -6.27
C LEU A 120 -1.07 2.15 -7.26
N PHE A 121 -0.71 3.06 -8.16
CA PHE A 121 -1.66 3.60 -9.13
C PHE A 121 -2.13 2.63 -10.22
N ASN A 122 -1.47 1.48 -10.36
CA ASN A 122 -2.01 0.36 -11.14
C ASN A 122 -3.12 -0.42 -10.38
N GLY A 123 -3.46 0.00 -9.15
CA GLY A 123 -4.48 -0.61 -8.30
C GLY A 123 -3.98 -1.75 -7.41
N LYS A 124 -2.69 -2.06 -7.43
CA LYS A 124 -2.11 -3.09 -6.56
C LYS A 124 -2.07 -2.63 -5.11
N VAL A 125 -2.53 -3.48 -4.20
CA VAL A 125 -2.49 -3.24 -2.75
C VAL A 125 -1.34 -4.02 -2.14
N ILE A 126 -0.47 -3.32 -1.43
CA ILE A 126 0.70 -3.86 -0.74
C ILE A 126 0.47 -3.69 0.76
N PRO A 127 0.27 -4.79 1.51
CA PRO A 127 0.10 -4.71 2.95
C PRO A 127 1.39 -4.28 3.62
N GLY A 128 1.30 -3.30 4.53
CA GLY A 128 2.44 -2.96 5.37
C GLY A 128 2.53 -3.88 6.60
N VAL A 129 3.75 -4.07 7.07
CA VAL A 129 4.05 -4.79 8.31
C VAL A 129 4.36 -3.76 9.39
N ILE A 130 3.52 -3.68 10.42
CA ILE A 130 3.78 -2.81 11.57
C ILE A 130 4.91 -3.45 12.37
N GLU A 131 6.05 -2.77 12.47
CA GLU A 131 7.16 -3.25 13.29
C GLU A 131 6.79 -3.12 14.78
N PRO A 132 6.95 -4.18 15.59
CA PRO A 132 6.83 -4.04 17.04
C PRO A 132 7.93 -3.09 17.53
N ARG A 133 7.56 -2.07 18.30
CA ARG A 133 8.56 -1.26 19.02
C ARG A 133 9.35 -2.18 19.98
N PRO A 134 10.69 -2.08 20.02
CA PRO A 134 11.50 -2.78 21.01
C PRO A 134 11.25 -2.29 22.44
#